data_AF-A0A9E3KLN9-F1
#
_entry.id   AF-A0A9E3KLN9-F1
#
_cell.length_a   1.000
_cell.length_b   1.000
_cell.length_c   1.000
_cell.angle_alpha   90.00
_cell.angle_beta   90.00
_cell.angle_gamma   90.00
#
_symmetry.space_group_name_H-M   'P 1'
#
loop_
_entity.id
_entity.type
_entity.pdbx_description
1 polymer ?
#
loop_
_entity_poly.entity_id
_entity_poly.type
_entity_poly.pdbx_seq_one_letter_code
_entity_poly.pdbx_strand_id
1 'polypeptide(L)'
;MKKITLFFGVLLSSTVLFSQVLVKGISPAAVQQTFEFSVQAAEGGWPESVGGTADDGTWGMALDFNQPGTYIQAELVLVNDGTPGTSPQGNPIAEEGCNPSPANAYAGKIAVIRRNTCNFAVKILEAQNAGAIGVIIVNREDELMGMLGIAPEGPLCTIPAIFMKSSDGNFLISEMQNGPVVMFIGNKIGVFANDMATSKANVVMPEALAIPRLVAQNGTEFPVDLGMWAQNLGANPQNGVTATVDVSFNGSSVYSQTSAPLDFVAPVGLTVDEQYFDLGTYAPATWLEGTYTVTYTLNGSDDDNSDNEISFEFNITNNVSGIYAKSTTDMQNKPVASTAYSLNETTTQYDYWEACIVFQNANASRLSTNGSIGATGMYFSARPINSVMSFEVLEIRAYEWNDVFVDVNDANLTFNSLNQVGDGLYFFPGNPDSLDVLYTAFDSPVTLVDNKRYLFCIFNASDELRIGYNTLVDYTATINNYLQPISPVNTLPAGGSDTWYRDGFGWDNVPATAVEFDINTSVTNDIINETAIVPYPNPAINMLNVPVRKGVKGAVTVEVLDLTGKVVLSENNTIGEGPLKINVASIANGAYLFNLTFADGSKDTFKASVNR
;
A
#
# COMPACT_ATOMS: atom_id res chain seq x y z
N MET A 1 35.66 -10.81 15.92
CA MET A 1 36.70 -11.04 14.90
C MET A 1 36.26 -12.14 13.95
N LYS A 2 35.75 -11.75 12.78
CA LYS A 2 35.92 -12.37 11.46
C LYS A 2 35.09 -11.50 10.53
N LYS A 3 35.73 -10.49 9.94
CA LYS A 3 35.15 -9.70 8.86
C LYS A 3 34.99 -10.65 7.68
N ILE A 4 33.76 -11.01 7.33
CA ILE A 4 33.49 -11.70 6.07
C ILE A 4 33.49 -10.59 5.03
N THR A 5 34.62 -10.44 4.36
CA THR A 5 34.76 -9.62 3.17
C THR A 5 33.94 -10.33 2.08
N LEU A 6 32.78 -9.79 1.75
CA LEU A 6 31.94 -10.27 0.66
C LEU A 6 32.68 -9.92 -0.65
N PHE A 7 33.47 -10.87 -1.16
CA PHE A 7 34.07 -10.78 -2.48
C PHE A 7 32.97 -11.15 -3.50
N PHE A 8 32.17 -10.17 -3.92
CA PHE A 8 31.39 -10.34 -5.15
C PHE A 8 32.36 -10.20 -6.32
N GLY A 9 32.68 -11.33 -6.95
CA GLY A 9 33.24 -11.31 -8.29
C GLY A 9 32.20 -10.68 -9.22
N VAL A 10 32.66 -9.79 -10.10
CA VAL A 10 31.90 -9.22 -11.22
C VAL A 10 31.30 -10.38 -12.01
N LEU A 11 30.05 -10.74 -11.69
CA LEU A 11 29.21 -11.57 -12.51
C LEU A 11 28.42 -10.59 -13.36
N LEU A 12 28.82 -10.42 -14.63
CA LEU A 12 27.90 -9.95 -15.66
C LEU A 12 26.74 -10.95 -15.67
N SER A 13 25.67 -10.60 -14.97
CA SER A 13 24.42 -11.32 -14.99
C SER A 13 23.59 -10.67 -16.08
N SER A 14 23.60 -11.22 -17.29
CA SER A 14 22.62 -10.87 -18.32
C SER A 14 21.27 -11.44 -17.88
N THR A 15 20.51 -10.67 -17.11
CA THR A 15 19.16 -10.99 -16.70
C THR A 15 18.20 -10.52 -17.79
N VAL A 16 17.30 -11.42 -18.22
CA VAL A 16 16.18 -11.04 -19.09
C VAL A 16 15.12 -10.45 -18.16
N LEU A 17 15.22 -9.15 -17.88
CA LEU A 17 14.19 -8.46 -17.12
C LEU A 17 13.07 -8.02 -18.05
N PHE A 18 11.88 -8.49 -17.70
CA PHE A 18 10.63 -8.02 -18.25
C PHE A 18 10.23 -6.77 -17.47
N SER A 19 10.48 -5.60 -18.05
CA SER A 19 9.56 -4.45 -18.12
C SER A 19 10.32 -3.26 -18.70
N GLN A 20 10.27 -3.14 -20.03
CA GLN A 20 10.99 -2.11 -20.80
C GLN A 20 10.04 -1.05 -21.35
N VAL A 21 8.76 -1.14 -20.99
CA VAL A 21 7.70 -0.30 -21.51
C VAL A 21 7.41 0.83 -20.53
N LEU A 22 7.48 2.05 -21.04
CA LEU A 22 7.29 3.26 -20.27
C LEU A 22 6.03 3.99 -20.76
N VAL A 23 5.28 4.56 -19.81
CA VAL A 23 4.25 5.58 -20.09
C VAL A 23 4.75 6.89 -19.50
N LYS A 24 5.01 7.87 -20.35
CA LYS A 24 5.70 9.09 -19.93
C LYS A 24 5.20 10.33 -20.65
N GLY A 25 5.11 11.43 -19.92
CA GLY A 25 4.92 12.74 -20.53
C GLY A 25 6.23 13.29 -21.09
N ILE A 26 6.17 13.78 -22.32
CA ILE A 26 7.30 14.35 -23.06
C ILE A 26 7.26 15.88 -23.01
N SER A 27 6.06 16.45 -23.14
CA SER A 27 5.84 17.89 -23.03
C SER A 27 4.40 18.18 -22.61
N PRO A 28 4.12 19.31 -21.93
CA PRO A 28 5.06 20.31 -21.42
C PRO A 28 5.92 19.80 -20.25
N ALA A 29 6.85 20.63 -19.75
CA ALA A 29 7.74 20.25 -18.63
C ALA A 29 6.98 19.76 -17.38
N ALA A 30 5.76 20.26 -17.16
CA ALA A 30 4.92 19.82 -16.04
C ALA A 30 4.65 18.31 -16.05
N VAL A 31 4.51 17.69 -17.23
CA VAL A 31 4.19 16.25 -17.34
C VAL A 31 5.41 15.35 -17.51
N GLN A 32 6.64 15.90 -17.44
CA GLN A 32 7.88 15.15 -17.69
C GLN A 32 8.22 14.19 -16.54
N GLN A 33 7.42 13.15 -16.42
CA GLN A 33 7.55 12.07 -15.46
C GLN A 33 7.04 10.77 -16.07
N THR A 34 7.49 9.66 -15.50
CA THR A 34 6.92 8.34 -15.76
C THR A 34 5.65 8.18 -14.91
N PHE A 35 4.59 7.70 -15.54
CA PHE A 35 3.31 7.44 -14.88
C PHE A 35 3.16 5.95 -14.61
N GLU A 36 2.54 5.62 -13.47
CA GLU A 36 2.12 4.25 -13.22
C GLU A 36 0.93 3.91 -14.12
N PHE A 37 0.92 2.69 -14.66
CA PHE A 37 -0.11 2.26 -15.58
C PHE A 37 -0.35 0.75 -15.46
N SER A 38 -1.51 0.33 -15.93
CA SER A 38 -1.83 -1.05 -16.24
C SER A 38 -2.25 -1.12 -17.71
N VAL A 39 -2.31 -2.34 -18.25
CA VAL A 39 -2.55 -2.56 -19.68
C VAL A 39 -3.80 -3.39 -19.92
N GLN A 40 -4.08 -3.63 -21.20
CA GLN A 40 -5.10 -4.56 -21.64
C GLN A 40 -4.73 -5.97 -21.18
N ALA A 41 -5.69 -6.68 -20.59
CA ALA A 41 -5.41 -8.02 -20.10
C ALA A 41 -5.14 -8.98 -21.27
N ALA A 42 -4.10 -9.81 -21.10
CA ALA A 42 -3.83 -11.01 -21.91
C ALA A 42 -3.64 -10.78 -23.43
N GLU A 43 -2.70 -9.90 -23.81
CA GLU A 43 -2.34 -9.67 -25.21
C GLU A 43 -0.84 -9.95 -25.44
N GLY A 44 -0.50 -10.75 -26.45
CA GLY A 44 0.88 -11.16 -26.72
C GLY A 44 1.87 -10.04 -27.09
N GLY A 45 1.40 -8.81 -27.34
CA GLY A 45 2.27 -7.68 -27.67
C GLY A 45 2.62 -6.76 -26.49
N TRP A 46 2.07 -6.99 -25.29
CA TRP A 46 2.56 -6.36 -24.06
C TRP A 46 3.52 -7.31 -23.34
N PRO A 47 4.57 -6.81 -22.68
CA PRO A 47 5.39 -7.67 -21.82
C PRO A 47 4.59 -8.27 -20.67
N GLU A 48 4.89 -9.51 -20.29
CA GLU A 48 4.18 -10.19 -19.19
C GLU A 48 4.28 -9.42 -17.86
N SER A 49 5.38 -8.71 -17.67
CA SER A 49 5.68 -7.90 -16.48
C SER A 49 4.80 -6.68 -16.26
N VAL A 50 4.12 -6.16 -17.30
CA VAL A 50 3.15 -5.06 -17.14
C VAL A 50 1.71 -5.58 -17.01
N GLY A 51 1.54 -6.90 -16.81
CA GLY A 51 0.25 -7.56 -16.64
C GLY A 51 -0.22 -8.39 -17.85
N GLY A 52 0.62 -8.59 -18.87
CA GLY A 52 0.29 -9.39 -20.05
C GLY A 52 0.49 -10.89 -19.82
N THR A 53 -0.43 -11.60 -19.17
CA THR A 53 -0.33 -13.09 -19.15
C THR A 53 -0.61 -13.67 -20.55
N ALA A 54 -0.13 -14.90 -20.81
CA ALA A 54 -0.19 -15.60 -22.10
C ALA A 54 -1.45 -15.31 -22.93
N ASP A 55 -1.23 -14.80 -24.16
CA ASP A 55 -2.21 -14.46 -25.19
C ASP A 55 -3.32 -15.50 -25.31
N ASP A 56 -4.55 -15.14 -24.90
CA ASP A 56 -5.74 -15.96 -25.12
C ASP A 56 -6.47 -15.59 -26.43
N GLY A 57 -5.91 -14.65 -27.21
CA GLY A 57 -6.46 -14.19 -28.48
C GLY A 57 -7.64 -13.23 -28.36
N THR A 58 -7.91 -12.68 -27.17
CA THR A 58 -9.07 -11.80 -26.94
C THR A 58 -8.88 -10.38 -27.49
N TRP A 59 -7.66 -9.97 -27.84
CA TRP A 59 -7.39 -8.64 -28.35
C TRP A 59 -6.48 -8.62 -29.58
N GLY A 60 -6.66 -7.61 -30.44
CA GLY A 60 -6.07 -7.54 -31.78
C GLY A 60 -4.84 -6.65 -31.94
N MET A 61 -4.12 -6.33 -30.86
CA MET A 61 -3.06 -5.31 -30.87
C MET A 61 -2.01 -5.57 -31.97
N ALA A 62 -1.73 -4.52 -32.76
CA ALA A 62 -0.82 -4.61 -33.91
C ALA A 62 0.64 -4.28 -33.56
N LEU A 63 0.88 -3.52 -32.50
CA LEU A 63 2.22 -3.21 -32.01
C LEU A 63 2.69 -4.29 -31.04
N ASP A 64 3.95 -4.69 -31.17
CA ASP A 64 4.58 -5.61 -30.24
C ASP A 64 5.64 -4.86 -29.43
N PHE A 65 5.28 -4.45 -28.21
CA PHE A 65 6.19 -3.80 -27.28
C PHE A 65 7.21 -4.76 -26.64
N ASN A 66 7.14 -6.06 -26.95
CA ASN A 66 8.25 -7.00 -26.73
C ASN A 66 9.35 -6.85 -27.79
N GLN A 67 9.25 -5.90 -28.72
CA GLN A 67 10.35 -5.52 -29.60
C GLN A 67 11.01 -4.21 -29.10
N PRO A 68 12.34 -4.19 -28.91
CA PRO A 68 13.09 -2.97 -28.57
C PRO A 68 12.78 -1.83 -29.54
N GLY A 69 12.62 -0.62 -29.00
CA GLY A 69 12.37 0.57 -29.79
C GLY A 69 11.00 0.64 -30.44
N THR A 70 10.06 -0.25 -30.09
CA THR A 70 8.66 -0.12 -30.51
C THR A 70 7.94 0.80 -29.54
N TYR A 71 7.46 1.95 -30.04
CA TYR A 71 6.74 2.92 -29.24
C TYR A 71 5.77 3.74 -30.09
N ILE A 72 4.83 4.39 -29.41
CA ILE A 72 4.07 5.52 -29.94
C ILE A 72 4.44 6.78 -29.16
N GLN A 73 4.55 7.90 -29.87
CA GLN A 73 4.70 9.21 -29.25
C GLN A 73 3.83 10.21 -29.99
N ALA A 74 2.84 10.77 -29.30
CA ALA A 74 1.90 11.70 -29.92
C ALA A 74 1.21 12.62 -28.89
N GLU A 75 0.57 13.65 -29.43
CA GLU A 75 -0.27 14.57 -28.67
C GLU A 75 -1.52 13.87 -28.12
N LEU A 76 -1.89 14.19 -26.89
CA LEU A 76 -3.12 13.77 -26.26
C LEU A 76 -4.33 14.51 -26.82
N VAL A 77 -5.47 13.82 -26.91
CA VAL A 77 -6.76 14.43 -27.21
C VAL A 77 -7.82 13.84 -26.29
N LEU A 78 -8.59 14.70 -25.63
CA LEU A 78 -9.70 14.25 -24.79
C LEU A 78 -10.86 13.87 -25.71
N VAL A 79 -11.37 12.65 -25.53
CA VAL A 79 -12.48 12.16 -26.34
C VAL A 79 -13.73 13.00 -26.08
N ASN A 80 -14.52 13.16 -27.13
CA ASN A 80 -15.79 13.85 -27.12
C ASN A 80 -16.67 13.25 -28.21
N ASP A 81 -17.55 12.33 -27.83
CA ASP A 81 -18.49 11.67 -28.74
C ASP A 81 -19.82 12.45 -28.91
N GLY A 82 -19.93 13.63 -28.31
CA GLY A 82 -21.12 14.49 -28.36
C GLY A 82 -22.28 14.06 -27.47
N THR A 83 -22.13 13.02 -26.64
CA THR A 83 -23.19 12.56 -25.74
C THR A 83 -23.51 13.61 -24.67
N PRO A 84 -24.77 14.08 -24.56
CA PRO A 84 -25.12 15.10 -23.58
C PRO A 84 -25.20 14.52 -22.17
N GLY A 85 -24.79 15.31 -21.18
CA GLY A 85 -24.95 15.02 -19.75
C GLY A 85 -23.65 15.00 -18.98
N THR A 86 -23.77 14.72 -17.68
CA THR A 86 -22.65 14.70 -16.72
C THR A 86 -22.75 13.43 -15.89
N SER A 87 -21.63 12.74 -15.73
CA SER A 87 -21.48 11.56 -14.87
C SER A 87 -21.69 11.91 -13.39
N PRO A 88 -21.94 10.93 -12.51
CA PRO A 88 -21.99 11.15 -11.05
C PRO A 88 -20.72 11.80 -10.48
N GLN A 89 -19.58 11.62 -11.14
CA GLN A 89 -18.28 12.20 -10.76
C GLN A 89 -18.10 13.65 -11.25
N GLY A 90 -19.10 14.24 -11.91
CA GLY A 90 -19.04 15.62 -12.40
C GLY A 90 -18.38 15.81 -13.76
N ASN A 91 -17.96 14.73 -14.42
CA ASN A 91 -17.32 14.78 -15.75
C ASN A 91 -18.35 14.68 -16.89
N PRO A 92 -18.16 15.35 -18.03
CA PRO A 92 -19.01 15.19 -19.22
C PRO A 92 -19.11 13.74 -19.68
N ILE A 93 -20.32 13.25 -19.97
CA ILE A 93 -20.55 11.89 -20.49
C ILE A 93 -19.91 11.71 -21.87
N ALA A 94 -19.78 12.80 -22.64
CA ALA A 94 -19.12 12.78 -23.94
C ALA A 94 -17.65 12.28 -23.90
N GLU A 95 -17.00 12.38 -22.74
CA GLU A 95 -15.62 11.96 -22.53
C GLU A 95 -15.48 10.44 -22.28
N GLU A 96 -16.61 9.72 -22.28
CA GLU A 96 -16.61 8.27 -22.12
C GLU A 96 -16.32 7.52 -23.41
N GLY A 97 -16.52 8.13 -24.60
CA GLY A 97 -16.27 7.49 -25.88
C GLY A 97 -17.11 6.23 -26.10
N CYS A 98 -18.36 6.23 -25.63
CA CYS A 98 -19.26 5.08 -25.76
C CYS A 98 -20.00 5.08 -27.10
N ASN A 99 -20.03 6.21 -27.79
CA ASN A 99 -20.61 6.36 -29.11
C ASN A 99 -19.54 6.71 -30.15
N PRO A 100 -19.82 6.48 -31.45
CA PRO A 100 -18.89 6.83 -32.51
C PRO A 100 -18.63 8.34 -32.57
N SER A 101 -17.34 8.71 -32.51
CA SER A 101 -16.88 10.05 -32.83
C SER A 101 -16.76 10.25 -34.35
N PRO A 102 -16.74 11.50 -34.86
CA PRO A 102 -16.51 11.75 -36.28
C PRO A 102 -15.22 11.08 -36.78
N ALA A 103 -15.26 10.51 -37.99
CA ALA A 103 -14.09 9.89 -38.59
C ALA A 103 -12.91 10.88 -38.64
N ASN A 104 -11.71 10.42 -38.26
CA ASN A 104 -10.49 11.21 -38.14
C ASN A 104 -10.49 12.31 -37.06
N ALA A 105 -11.47 12.33 -36.14
CA ALA A 105 -11.47 13.29 -35.03
C ALA A 105 -10.20 13.21 -34.16
N TYR A 106 -9.57 12.04 -34.09
CA TYR A 106 -8.38 11.76 -33.27
C TYR A 106 -7.18 11.29 -34.10
N ALA A 107 -7.19 11.56 -35.41
CA ALA A 107 -6.16 11.11 -36.34
C ALA A 107 -4.73 11.40 -35.85
N GLY A 108 -3.95 10.34 -35.63
CA GLY A 108 -2.54 10.44 -35.21
C GLY A 108 -2.31 10.86 -33.76
N LYS A 109 -3.37 10.94 -32.94
CA LYS A 109 -3.31 11.34 -31.53
C LYS A 109 -3.53 10.15 -30.60
N ILE A 110 -3.17 10.34 -29.33
CA ILE A 110 -3.50 9.41 -28.26
C ILE A 110 -4.79 9.89 -27.60
N ALA A 111 -5.84 9.07 -27.62
CA ALA A 111 -7.15 9.41 -27.09
C ALA A 111 -7.21 9.19 -25.58
N VAL A 112 -7.56 10.23 -24.82
CA VAL A 112 -7.80 10.16 -23.37
C VAL A 112 -9.29 9.98 -23.15
N ILE A 113 -9.67 8.94 -22.39
CA ILE A 113 -11.06 8.52 -22.20
C ILE A 113 -11.33 8.32 -20.71
N ARG A 114 -12.45 8.82 -20.21
CA ARG A 114 -12.88 8.56 -18.83
C ARG A 114 -13.63 7.23 -18.71
N ARG A 115 -13.27 6.44 -17.70
CA ARG A 115 -14.01 5.22 -17.33
C ARG A 115 -15.34 5.60 -16.68
N ASN A 116 -16.43 5.04 -17.19
CA ASN A 116 -17.73 5.13 -16.54
C ASN A 116 -18.67 3.99 -16.98
N THR A 117 -19.52 4.21 -18.01
CA THR A 117 -20.69 3.33 -18.25
C THR A 117 -20.47 2.17 -19.22
N CYS A 118 -19.67 2.34 -20.29
CA CYS A 118 -19.45 1.30 -21.31
C CYS A 118 -18.14 0.52 -21.14
N ASN A 119 -18.04 -0.61 -21.85
CA ASN A 119 -16.88 -1.51 -21.84
C ASN A 119 -15.62 -0.86 -22.45
N PHE A 120 -14.44 -1.22 -21.94
CA PHE A 120 -13.14 -0.77 -22.44
C PHE A 120 -12.91 -1.05 -23.92
N ALA A 121 -13.26 -2.23 -24.42
CA ALA A 121 -13.05 -2.58 -25.82
C ALA A 121 -13.84 -1.67 -26.78
N VAL A 122 -15.08 -1.32 -26.41
CA VAL A 122 -15.90 -0.37 -27.17
C VAL A 122 -15.23 0.99 -27.23
N LYS A 123 -14.77 1.51 -26.08
CA LYS A 123 -14.08 2.81 -26.00
C LYS A 123 -12.86 2.86 -26.92
N ILE A 124 -12.05 1.80 -26.88
CA ILE A 124 -10.82 1.69 -27.68
C ILE A 124 -11.16 1.58 -29.16
N LEU A 125 -12.13 0.74 -29.53
CA LEU A 125 -12.56 0.57 -30.92
C LEU A 125 -13.12 1.86 -31.51
N GLU A 126 -13.94 2.62 -30.78
CA GLU A 126 -14.49 3.89 -31.27
C GLU A 126 -13.41 4.97 -31.44
N ALA A 127 -12.46 5.05 -30.49
CA ALA A 127 -11.31 5.94 -30.63
C ALA A 127 -10.43 5.56 -31.84
N GLN A 128 -10.19 4.26 -32.04
CA GLN A 128 -9.49 3.72 -33.20
C GLN A 128 -10.20 4.08 -34.52
N ASN A 129 -11.52 3.89 -34.59
CA ASN A 129 -12.33 4.24 -35.77
C ASN A 129 -12.29 5.75 -36.07
N ALA A 130 -12.12 6.57 -35.04
CA ALA A 130 -11.90 8.00 -35.15
C ALA A 130 -10.42 8.39 -35.44
N GLY A 131 -9.52 7.43 -35.62
CA GLY A 131 -8.15 7.62 -36.09
C GLY A 131 -7.08 7.72 -34.99
N ALA A 132 -7.43 7.47 -33.73
CA ALA A 132 -6.45 7.43 -32.65
C ALA A 132 -5.40 6.34 -32.90
N ILE A 133 -4.16 6.58 -32.45
CA ILE A 133 -3.05 5.63 -32.54
C ILE A 133 -2.71 4.97 -31.20
N GLY A 134 -3.42 5.35 -30.14
CA GLY A 134 -3.32 4.79 -28.80
C GLY A 134 -4.41 5.36 -27.89
N VAL A 135 -4.65 4.73 -26.74
CA VAL A 135 -5.71 5.12 -25.80
C VAL A 135 -5.16 5.15 -24.37
N ILE A 136 -5.56 6.17 -23.61
CA ILE A 136 -5.38 6.26 -22.16
C ILE A 136 -6.76 6.27 -21.50
N ILE A 137 -7.07 5.23 -20.73
CA ILE A 137 -8.28 5.15 -19.93
C ILE A 137 -7.99 5.67 -18.52
N VAL A 138 -8.67 6.76 -18.14
CA VAL A 138 -8.58 7.37 -16.82
C VAL A 138 -9.64 6.76 -15.91
N ASN A 139 -9.20 6.19 -14.80
CA ASN A 139 -10.10 5.60 -13.81
C ASN A 139 -10.98 6.68 -13.13
N ARG A 140 -12.09 6.23 -12.57
CA ARG A 140 -12.95 7.03 -11.69
C ARG A 140 -12.51 7.03 -10.23
N GLU A 141 -11.75 6.00 -9.84
CA GLU A 141 -11.19 5.80 -8.51
C GLU A 141 -9.67 5.95 -8.60
N ASP A 142 -9.03 6.38 -7.51
CA ASP A 142 -7.58 6.61 -7.50
C ASP A 142 -6.78 5.33 -7.28
N GLU A 143 -6.99 4.36 -8.16
CA GLU A 143 -6.34 3.05 -8.15
C GLU A 143 -6.08 2.56 -9.57
N LEU A 144 -5.06 1.71 -9.74
CA LEU A 144 -4.84 0.99 -10.98
C LEU A 144 -5.70 -0.26 -11.02
N MET A 145 -6.13 -0.64 -12.22
CA MET A 145 -6.79 -1.90 -12.47
C MET A 145 -6.48 -2.39 -13.88
N GLY A 146 -6.43 -3.70 -14.09
CA GLY A 146 -6.34 -4.25 -15.44
C GLY A 146 -7.60 -3.95 -16.26
N MET A 147 -7.45 -3.78 -17.56
CA MET A 147 -8.59 -3.76 -18.49
C MET A 147 -8.96 -5.21 -18.83
N LEU A 148 -9.70 -5.86 -17.92
CA LEU A 148 -10.30 -7.16 -18.17
C LEU A 148 -11.41 -7.00 -19.20
N GLY A 149 -11.36 -7.77 -20.30
CA GLY A 149 -12.35 -7.65 -21.35
C GLY A 149 -12.63 -8.96 -22.05
N ILE A 150 -13.62 -9.72 -21.57
CA ILE A 150 -14.35 -10.65 -22.44
C ILE A 150 -15.38 -9.80 -23.19
N ALA A 151 -14.92 -9.05 -24.19
CA ALA A 151 -15.75 -8.20 -25.03
C ALA A 151 -15.62 -8.66 -26.50
N PRO A 152 -16.72 -8.84 -27.24
CA PRO A 152 -16.66 -9.23 -28.66
C PRO A 152 -15.80 -8.30 -29.53
N GLU A 153 -15.65 -7.05 -29.11
CA GLU A 153 -14.90 -6.00 -29.82
C GLU A 153 -13.39 -6.08 -29.59
N GLY A 154 -12.92 -6.76 -28.54
CA GLY A 154 -11.50 -6.84 -28.18
C GLY A 154 -10.59 -7.24 -29.36
N PRO A 155 -10.93 -8.29 -30.13
CA PRO A 155 -10.11 -8.70 -31.29
C PRO A 155 -10.04 -7.67 -32.43
N LEU A 156 -10.88 -6.64 -32.41
CA LEU A 156 -10.89 -5.54 -33.38
C LEU A 156 -10.06 -4.33 -32.91
N CYS A 157 -9.68 -4.27 -31.65
CA CYS A 157 -8.83 -3.24 -31.09
C CYS A 157 -7.37 -3.56 -31.43
N THR A 158 -6.78 -2.75 -32.31
CA THR A 158 -5.41 -2.92 -32.86
C THR A 158 -4.41 -1.88 -32.35
N ILE A 159 -4.91 -0.82 -31.70
CA ILE A 159 -4.08 0.24 -31.09
C ILE A 159 -3.80 -0.08 -29.61
N PRO A 160 -2.63 0.31 -29.08
CA PRO A 160 -2.30 0.09 -27.68
C PRO A 160 -3.20 0.94 -26.77
N ALA A 161 -3.68 0.34 -25.68
CA ALA A 161 -4.40 1.03 -24.63
C ALA A 161 -3.75 0.81 -23.26
N ILE A 162 -3.66 1.88 -22.49
CA ILE A 162 -3.22 1.85 -21.10
C ILE A 162 -4.34 2.35 -20.19
N PHE A 163 -4.22 2.02 -18.91
CA PHE A 163 -5.14 2.41 -17.87
C PHE A 163 -4.38 3.10 -16.74
N MET A 164 -4.90 4.23 -16.27
CA MET A 164 -4.23 5.09 -15.28
C MET A 164 -5.16 5.46 -14.11
N LYS A 165 -4.54 5.75 -12.97
CA LYS A 165 -5.22 6.28 -11.78
C LYS A 165 -5.93 7.59 -12.08
N SER A 166 -6.96 7.90 -11.30
CA SER A 166 -7.73 9.13 -11.48
C SER A 166 -6.89 10.39 -11.28
N SER A 167 -5.95 10.40 -10.33
CA SER A 167 -5.05 11.52 -10.03
C SER A 167 -4.17 11.86 -11.22
N ASP A 168 -3.43 10.89 -11.74
CA ASP A 168 -2.54 11.06 -12.89
C ASP A 168 -3.30 11.44 -14.17
N GLY A 169 -4.42 10.76 -14.43
CA GLY A 169 -5.24 11.08 -15.61
C GLY A 169 -5.87 12.48 -15.54
N ASN A 170 -6.32 12.92 -14.36
CA ASN A 170 -6.83 14.27 -14.17
C ASN A 170 -5.73 15.32 -14.26
N PHE A 171 -4.53 15.01 -13.80
CA PHE A 171 -3.36 15.86 -13.97
C PHE A 171 -3.05 16.08 -15.47
N LEU A 172 -3.01 15.02 -16.26
CA LEU A 172 -2.82 15.13 -17.72
C LEU A 172 -3.94 15.94 -18.38
N ILE A 173 -5.21 15.68 -18.02
CA ILE A 173 -6.37 16.40 -18.58
C ILE A 173 -6.33 17.89 -18.20
N SER A 174 -5.90 18.23 -16.98
CA SER A 174 -5.66 19.60 -16.54
C SER A 174 -4.60 20.27 -17.42
N GLU A 175 -3.46 19.62 -17.64
CA GLU A 175 -2.39 20.17 -18.47
C GLU A 175 -2.81 20.32 -19.94
N MET A 176 -3.69 19.47 -20.45
CA MET A 176 -4.28 19.62 -21.79
C MET A 176 -5.12 20.89 -21.95
N GLN A 177 -5.63 21.48 -20.87
CA GLN A 177 -6.31 22.78 -20.90
C GLN A 177 -5.31 23.94 -21.00
N ASN A 178 -4.07 23.73 -20.56
CA ASN A 178 -2.99 24.71 -20.60
C ASN A 178 -2.23 24.70 -21.94
N GLY A 179 -2.31 23.59 -22.69
CA GLY A 179 -1.71 23.47 -24.02
C GLY A 179 -1.59 22.01 -24.48
N PRO A 180 -0.96 21.76 -25.64
CA PRO A 180 -0.72 20.40 -26.13
C PRO A 180 0.14 19.60 -25.14
N VAL A 181 -0.32 18.40 -24.80
CA VAL A 181 0.43 17.42 -24.00
C VAL A 181 0.87 16.28 -24.92
N VAL A 182 2.15 15.92 -24.93
CA VAL A 182 2.70 14.81 -25.71
C VAL A 182 3.10 13.69 -24.77
N MET A 183 2.67 12.47 -25.06
CA MET A 183 3.02 11.27 -24.31
C MET A 183 3.83 10.30 -25.16
N PHE A 184 4.68 9.51 -24.51
CA PHE A 184 5.38 8.34 -25.02
C PHE A 184 4.79 7.10 -24.35
N ILE A 185 4.48 6.07 -25.15
CA ILE A 185 4.02 4.76 -24.69
C ILE A 185 4.78 3.70 -25.48
N GLY A 186 5.61 2.89 -24.84
CA GLY A 186 6.27 1.76 -25.48
C GLY A 186 7.64 1.42 -24.93
N ASN A 187 8.34 0.56 -25.64
CA ASN A 187 9.65 0.04 -25.28
C ASN A 187 10.76 1.05 -25.60
N LYS A 188 11.43 1.57 -24.56
CA LYS A 188 12.45 2.62 -24.74
C LYS A 188 13.86 2.11 -25.07
N ILE A 189 14.10 0.80 -25.07
CA ILE A 189 15.43 0.25 -25.39
C ILE A 189 15.88 0.68 -26.78
N GLY A 190 17.08 1.26 -26.84
CA GLY A 190 17.74 1.69 -28.07
C GLY A 190 17.07 2.89 -28.76
N VAL A 191 16.03 3.48 -28.16
CA VAL A 191 15.37 4.69 -28.70
C VAL A 191 16.30 5.89 -28.59
N PHE A 192 16.92 6.03 -27.42
CA PHE A 192 17.87 7.10 -27.12
C PHE A 192 19.31 6.67 -27.39
N ALA A 193 20.19 7.63 -27.68
CA ALA A 193 21.58 7.31 -27.97
C ALA A 193 22.32 6.89 -26.69
N ASN A 194 22.10 7.62 -25.59
CA ASN A 194 22.60 7.30 -24.25
C ASN A 194 21.42 7.39 -23.28
N ASP A 195 21.13 6.32 -22.55
CA ASP A 195 20.01 6.24 -21.60
C ASP A 195 20.41 5.23 -20.52
N MET A 196 20.82 5.75 -19.37
CA MET A 196 21.05 4.96 -18.18
C MET A 196 19.77 5.00 -17.34
N ALA A 197 19.38 3.86 -16.80
CA ALA A 197 18.12 3.75 -16.09
C ALA A 197 18.30 3.04 -14.75
N THR A 198 17.52 3.49 -13.77
CA THR A 198 17.23 2.74 -12.56
C THR A 198 15.73 2.83 -12.25
N SER A 199 15.30 2.19 -11.17
CA SER A 199 13.90 2.17 -10.76
C SER A 199 13.78 1.96 -9.25
N LYS A 200 12.57 2.12 -8.70
CA LYS A 200 12.30 1.82 -7.29
C LYS A 200 12.66 0.38 -6.91
N ALA A 201 12.37 -0.58 -7.80
CA ALA A 201 12.70 -1.99 -7.61
C ALA A 201 14.22 -2.25 -7.52
N ASN A 202 15.02 -1.34 -8.07
CA ASN A 202 16.45 -1.49 -8.23
C ASN A 202 17.28 -0.84 -7.11
N VAL A 203 16.67 -0.08 -6.20
CA VAL A 203 17.40 0.57 -5.09
C VAL A 203 17.22 -0.20 -3.78
N VAL A 204 18.30 -0.33 -3.02
CA VAL A 204 18.26 -0.96 -1.69
C VAL A 204 17.71 0.04 -0.68
N MET A 205 16.67 -0.35 0.04
CA MET A 205 16.06 0.41 1.12
C MET A 205 16.48 -0.16 2.48
N PRO A 206 16.33 0.60 3.58
CA PRO A 206 16.45 0.04 4.93
C PRO A 206 15.44 -1.11 5.15
N GLU A 207 15.79 -2.03 6.05
CA GLU A 207 14.93 -3.17 6.40
C GLU A 207 13.53 -2.74 6.90
N ALA A 208 13.42 -1.57 7.53
CA ALA A 208 12.17 -0.95 7.96
C ALA A 208 12.19 0.56 7.68
N LEU A 209 11.06 1.11 7.26
CA LEU A 209 10.93 2.53 6.93
C LEU A 209 10.46 3.38 8.11
N ALA A 210 9.97 2.76 9.19
CA ALA A 210 9.89 3.39 10.49
C ALA A 210 10.42 2.43 11.55
N ILE A 211 11.27 2.92 12.45
CA ILE A 211 11.82 2.12 13.55
C ILE A 211 11.97 2.97 14.83
N PRO A 212 11.57 2.46 16.02
CA PRO A 212 11.77 3.19 17.27
C PRO A 212 13.26 3.33 17.62
N ARG A 213 13.67 4.52 18.06
CA ARG A 213 15.08 4.78 18.43
C ARG A 213 15.62 3.83 19.51
N LEU A 214 14.80 3.30 20.41
CA LEU A 214 15.25 2.38 21.47
C LEU A 214 15.89 1.09 20.96
N VAL A 215 15.49 0.63 19.78
CA VAL A 215 16.02 -0.56 19.10
C VAL A 215 16.92 -0.24 17.91
N ALA A 216 17.15 1.05 17.68
CA ALA A 216 17.98 1.62 16.63
C ALA A 216 18.85 2.76 17.18
N GLN A 217 19.56 2.54 18.30
CA GLN A 217 20.28 3.64 18.96
C GLN A 217 21.47 4.16 18.14
N ASN A 218 22.08 3.27 17.34
CA ASN A 218 23.24 3.55 16.51
C ASN A 218 23.28 2.63 15.29
N GLY A 219 24.21 2.89 14.37
CA GLY A 219 24.38 2.14 13.13
C GLY A 219 24.84 0.68 13.29
N THR A 220 25.21 0.23 14.49
CA THR A 220 25.43 -1.21 14.73
C THR A 220 24.12 -1.94 15.03
N GLU A 221 23.13 -1.25 15.60
CA GLU A 221 21.79 -1.82 15.88
C GLU A 221 20.85 -1.70 14.68
N PHE A 222 21.01 -0.64 13.88
CA PHE A 222 20.27 -0.43 12.63
C PHE A 222 21.22 0.12 11.54
N PRO A 223 22.02 -0.75 10.91
CA PRO A 223 22.80 -0.40 9.72
C PRO A 223 21.88 -0.25 8.50
N VAL A 224 22.07 0.83 7.75
CA VAL A 224 21.38 1.03 6.47
C VAL A 224 22.37 0.74 5.35
N ASP A 225 22.22 -0.41 4.71
CA ASP A 225 23.00 -0.77 3.53
C ASP A 225 22.44 -0.04 2.31
N LEU A 226 23.33 0.50 1.48
CA LEU A 226 22.97 1.34 0.35
C LEU A 226 23.60 0.78 -0.91
N GLY A 227 22.77 0.61 -1.94
CA GLY A 227 23.23 0.23 -3.27
C GLY A 227 22.10 0.30 -4.28
N MET A 228 22.46 0.20 -5.54
CA MET A 228 21.48 0.24 -6.62
C MET A 228 21.88 -0.65 -7.79
N TRP A 229 20.89 -1.20 -8.47
CA TRP A 229 21.03 -1.74 -9.80
C TRP A 229 20.78 -0.63 -10.83
N ALA A 230 21.58 -0.64 -11.88
CA ALA A 230 21.46 0.28 -13.01
C ALA A 230 21.59 -0.50 -14.31
N GLN A 231 20.99 0.05 -15.36
CA GLN A 231 20.91 -0.58 -16.66
C GLN A 231 21.23 0.42 -17.77
N ASN A 232 21.87 -0.03 -18.83
CA ASN A 232 22.01 0.77 -20.05
C ASN A 232 20.89 0.41 -21.03
N LEU A 233 19.98 1.34 -21.27
CA LEU A 233 18.91 1.23 -22.25
C LEU A 233 19.24 1.97 -23.55
N GLY A 234 20.29 2.80 -23.56
CA GLY A 234 20.72 3.57 -24.73
C GLY A 234 21.36 2.72 -25.81
N ALA A 235 21.26 3.17 -27.07
CA ALA A 235 21.82 2.46 -28.22
C ALA A 235 23.37 2.36 -28.20
N ASN A 236 24.05 3.22 -27.44
CA ASN A 236 25.50 3.23 -27.31
C ASN A 236 25.97 2.58 -25.99
N PRO A 237 27.19 2.00 -25.98
CA PRO A 237 27.84 1.63 -24.72
C PRO A 237 28.23 2.88 -23.93
N GLN A 238 28.23 2.79 -22.60
CA GLN A 238 28.61 3.88 -21.71
C GLN A 238 29.76 3.46 -20.80
N ASN A 239 30.84 4.24 -20.78
CA ASN A 239 31.99 3.97 -19.94
C ASN A 239 32.07 5.00 -18.79
N GLY A 240 32.53 4.56 -17.63
CA GLY A 240 32.76 5.44 -16.50
C GLY A 240 31.50 5.91 -15.78
N VAL A 241 30.39 5.18 -15.88
CA VAL A 241 29.13 5.49 -15.20
C VAL A 241 29.32 5.31 -13.70
N THR A 242 28.86 6.27 -12.90
CA THR A 242 28.88 6.16 -11.43
C THR A 242 27.49 6.34 -10.85
N ALA A 243 27.24 5.78 -9.67
CA ALA A 243 26.07 6.09 -8.87
C ALA A 243 26.49 6.91 -7.64
N THR A 244 25.60 7.78 -7.18
CA THR A 244 25.76 8.53 -5.94
C THR A 244 24.54 8.28 -5.06
N VAL A 245 24.76 8.05 -3.77
CA VAL A 245 23.71 8.14 -2.75
C VAL A 245 23.96 9.35 -1.87
N ASP A 246 22.90 10.08 -1.54
CA ASP A 246 22.86 11.09 -0.49
C ASP A 246 21.80 10.70 0.53
N VAL A 247 22.18 10.62 1.80
CA VAL A 247 21.25 10.51 2.92
C VAL A 247 21.25 11.87 3.61
N SER A 248 20.09 12.51 3.65
CA SER A 248 19.91 13.80 4.29
C SER A 248 19.01 13.71 5.51
N PHE A 249 19.29 14.55 6.51
CA PHE A 249 18.50 14.70 7.71
C PHE A 249 18.25 16.19 7.95
N ASN A 250 16.98 16.60 8.07
CA ASN A 250 16.57 18.02 8.14
C ASN A 250 17.16 18.87 7.00
N GLY A 251 17.18 18.32 5.79
CA GLY A 251 17.70 18.97 4.58
C GLY A 251 19.22 19.12 4.51
N SER A 252 19.97 18.51 5.44
CA SER A 252 21.44 18.48 5.43
C SER A 252 21.94 17.06 5.14
N SER A 253 22.85 16.92 4.18
CA SER A 253 23.52 15.64 3.90
C SER A 253 24.31 15.17 5.14
N VAL A 254 24.01 13.96 5.61
CA VAL A 254 24.67 13.29 6.74
C VAL A 254 25.51 12.10 6.29
N TYR A 255 25.28 11.62 5.07
CA TYR A 255 26.08 10.61 4.40
C TYR A 255 25.99 10.82 2.90
N SER A 256 27.12 10.79 2.20
CA SER A 256 27.14 10.78 0.75
C SER A 256 28.28 9.91 0.27
N GLN A 257 27.99 9.06 -0.70
CA GLN A 257 28.96 8.14 -1.29
C GLN A 257 28.73 8.07 -2.80
N THR A 258 29.82 8.17 -3.56
CA THR A 258 29.82 7.88 -5.00
C THR A 258 30.56 6.57 -5.23
N SER A 259 30.02 5.72 -6.09
CA SER A 259 30.59 4.43 -6.44
C SER A 259 31.91 4.57 -7.22
N ALA A 260 32.63 3.46 -7.35
CA ALA A 260 33.61 3.33 -8.42
C ALA A 260 32.89 3.37 -9.80
N PRO A 261 33.57 3.85 -10.86
CA PRO A 261 33.01 3.81 -12.20
C PRO A 261 32.83 2.38 -12.71
N LEU A 262 31.73 2.13 -13.41
CA LEU A 262 31.44 0.91 -14.15
C LEU A 262 31.24 1.22 -15.64
N ASP A 263 31.56 0.24 -16.48
CA ASP A 263 31.38 0.33 -17.94
C ASP A 263 30.24 -0.60 -18.35
N PHE A 264 29.27 -0.06 -19.09
CA PHE A 264 28.09 -0.74 -19.59
C PHE A 264 28.17 -0.96 -21.10
N VAL A 265 27.76 -2.14 -21.56
CA VAL A 265 27.60 -2.42 -22.99
C VAL A 265 26.23 -1.96 -23.52
N ALA A 266 26.13 -1.77 -24.83
CA ALA A 266 24.86 -1.45 -25.47
C ALA A 266 23.91 -2.68 -25.44
N PRO A 267 22.58 -2.47 -25.38
CA PRO A 267 21.60 -3.54 -25.48
C PRO A 267 21.75 -4.38 -26.76
N VAL A 268 21.43 -5.68 -26.64
CA VAL A 268 21.32 -6.60 -27.78
C VAL A 268 19.93 -7.25 -27.76
N GLY A 269 19.05 -6.76 -28.64
CA GLY A 269 17.63 -7.14 -28.57
C GLY A 269 17.03 -6.64 -27.25
N LEU A 270 16.32 -7.53 -26.54
CA LEU A 270 15.75 -7.23 -25.21
C LEU A 270 16.76 -7.38 -24.07
N THR A 271 17.97 -7.85 -24.34
CA THR A 271 18.99 -8.02 -23.30
C THR A 271 19.70 -6.70 -23.06
N VAL A 272 19.57 -6.19 -21.84
CA VAL A 272 20.27 -4.99 -21.35
C VAL A 272 21.43 -5.40 -20.46
N ASP A 273 22.45 -4.55 -20.41
CA ASP A 273 23.52 -4.71 -19.43
C ASP A 273 23.06 -4.12 -18.10
N GLU A 274 23.04 -4.96 -17.07
CA GLU A 274 22.59 -4.62 -15.73
C GLU A 274 23.73 -4.87 -14.74
N GLN A 275 24.06 -3.85 -13.96
CA GLN A 275 25.16 -3.93 -13.00
C GLN A 275 24.79 -3.26 -11.68
N TYR A 276 25.39 -3.75 -10.60
CA TYR A 276 25.15 -3.27 -9.25
C TYR A 276 26.25 -2.30 -8.80
N PHE A 277 25.82 -1.15 -8.27
CA PHE A 277 26.67 -0.20 -7.57
C PHE A 277 26.53 -0.40 -6.06
N ASP A 278 27.62 -0.85 -5.42
CA ASP A 278 27.76 -0.81 -3.96
C ASP A 278 28.06 0.62 -3.52
N LEU A 279 27.18 1.18 -2.70
CA LEU A 279 27.26 2.53 -2.17
C LEU A 279 27.54 2.53 -0.66
N GLY A 280 27.92 1.38 -0.11
CA GLY A 280 28.35 1.21 1.27
C GLY A 280 27.19 1.18 2.27
N THR A 281 27.55 1.19 3.56
CA THR A 281 26.60 1.17 4.66
C THR A 281 26.66 2.49 5.41
N TYR A 282 25.51 3.15 5.61
CA TYR A 282 25.39 4.24 6.55
C TYR A 282 25.11 3.70 7.96
N ALA A 283 26.10 3.87 8.84
CA ALA A 283 26.05 3.41 10.22
C ALA A 283 26.55 4.52 11.17
N PRO A 284 25.71 5.50 11.53
CA PRO A 284 26.12 6.62 12.39
C PRO A 284 26.41 6.16 13.82
N ALA A 285 27.24 6.90 14.55
CA ALA A 285 27.51 6.62 15.97
C ALA A 285 26.25 6.71 16.85
N THR A 286 25.26 7.52 16.43
CA THR A 286 23.97 7.67 17.09
C THR A 286 22.94 8.07 16.03
N TRP A 287 21.77 7.43 16.06
CA TRP A 287 20.63 7.86 15.25
C TRP A 287 19.89 9.01 15.94
N LEU A 288 19.55 10.05 15.18
CA LEU A 288 18.71 11.16 15.64
C LEU A 288 17.26 10.84 15.29
N GLU A 289 16.32 11.31 16.13
CA GLU A 289 14.90 11.13 15.87
C GLU A 289 14.45 12.06 14.73
N GLY A 290 13.66 11.52 13.80
CA GLY A 290 13.09 12.24 12.67
C GLY A 290 13.29 11.54 11.34
N THR A 291 12.86 12.24 10.29
CA THR A 291 12.86 11.73 8.92
C THR A 291 14.21 11.92 8.24
N TYR A 292 14.67 10.85 7.61
CA TYR A 292 15.82 10.80 6.73
C TYR A 292 15.34 10.59 5.30
N THR A 293 15.86 11.38 4.38
CA THR A 293 15.60 11.22 2.93
C THR A 293 16.82 10.59 2.29
N VAL A 294 16.63 9.48 1.60
CA VAL A 294 17.66 8.82 0.80
C VAL A 294 17.39 9.17 -0.66
N THR A 295 18.40 9.72 -1.34
CA THR A 295 18.36 10.03 -2.76
C THR A 295 19.48 9.30 -3.46
N TYR A 296 19.09 8.48 -4.43
CA TYR A 296 19.94 7.73 -5.32
C TYR A 296 20.00 8.45 -6.66
N THR A 297 21.20 8.74 -7.17
CA THR A 297 21.42 9.44 -8.43
C THR A 297 22.40 8.66 -9.31
N LEU A 298 21.96 8.28 -10.50
CA LEU A 298 22.78 7.66 -11.54
C LEU A 298 23.46 8.75 -12.38
N ASN A 299 24.77 8.62 -12.57
CA ASN A 299 25.62 9.62 -13.23
C ASN A 299 26.23 8.99 -14.49
N GLY A 300 25.50 9.10 -15.59
CA GLY A 300 25.91 8.70 -16.93
C GLY A 300 25.61 9.80 -17.95
N SER A 301 25.98 9.57 -19.22
CA SER A 301 25.43 10.40 -20.29
C SER A 301 23.99 9.97 -20.50
N ASP A 302 23.07 10.92 -20.51
CA ASP A 302 21.67 10.58 -20.57
C ASP A 302 20.84 11.56 -21.38
N ASP A 303 20.17 11.04 -22.40
CA ASP A 303 19.20 11.76 -23.22
C ASP A 303 17.80 11.77 -22.54
N ASP A 304 17.57 10.89 -21.56
CA ASP A 304 16.40 10.83 -20.70
C ASP A 304 16.77 10.72 -19.21
N ASN A 305 16.82 11.87 -18.52
CA ASN A 305 17.18 11.88 -17.11
C ASN A 305 16.05 11.60 -16.11
N SER A 306 14.85 11.22 -16.56
CA SER A 306 13.68 11.10 -15.68
C SER A 306 13.71 9.91 -14.72
N ASP A 307 14.54 8.91 -15.01
CA ASP A 307 14.72 7.67 -14.25
C ASP A 307 16.15 7.51 -13.72
N ASN A 308 16.88 8.62 -13.65
CA ASN A 308 18.22 8.69 -13.05
C ASN A 308 18.22 9.03 -11.57
N GLU A 309 17.08 9.41 -10.99
CA GLU A 309 16.98 9.77 -9.58
C GLU A 309 15.80 9.04 -8.91
N ILE A 310 16.09 8.39 -7.78
CA ILE A 310 15.09 7.72 -6.95
C ILE A 310 15.25 8.21 -5.52
N SER A 311 14.16 8.67 -4.90
CA SER A 311 14.15 9.12 -3.52
C SER A 311 13.05 8.45 -2.71
N PHE A 312 13.35 8.15 -1.46
CA PHE A 312 12.38 7.70 -0.47
C PHE A 312 12.78 8.19 0.93
N GLU A 313 11.87 8.04 1.88
CA GLU A 313 12.07 8.47 3.26
C GLU A 313 11.96 7.28 4.22
N PHE A 314 12.78 7.31 5.26
CA PHE A 314 12.62 6.46 6.44
C PHE A 314 12.73 7.28 7.71
N ASN A 315 12.23 6.75 8.82
CA ASN A 315 12.03 7.52 10.04
C ASN A 315 12.56 6.78 11.27
N ILE A 316 13.36 7.50 12.05
CA ILE A 316 13.74 7.08 13.40
C ILE A 316 12.75 7.72 14.36
N THR A 317 11.83 6.91 14.89
CA THR A 317 10.71 7.43 15.68
C THR A 317 11.06 7.61 17.15
N ASN A 318 10.32 8.50 17.80
CA ASN A 318 10.61 8.90 19.18
C ASN A 318 10.36 7.77 20.18
N ASN A 319 10.81 7.98 21.42
CA ASN A 319 10.66 6.99 22.51
C ASN A 319 9.41 7.23 23.38
N VAL A 320 8.39 7.93 22.88
CA VAL A 320 7.10 8.13 23.60
C VAL A 320 6.03 7.28 22.93
N SER A 321 5.91 7.39 21.61
CA SER A 321 5.06 6.55 20.76
C SER A 321 5.93 6.06 19.62
N GLY A 322 6.72 5.01 19.90
CA GLY A 322 7.60 4.41 18.92
C GLY A 322 6.77 3.73 17.84
N ILE A 323 7.05 4.01 16.58
CA ILE A 323 6.36 3.39 15.44
C ILE A 323 7.33 2.49 14.69
N TYR A 324 6.88 1.27 14.39
CA TYR A 324 7.53 0.36 13.47
C TYR A 324 6.66 0.13 12.23
N ALA A 325 7.22 0.31 11.05
CA ALA A 325 6.51 0.07 9.80
C ALA A 325 7.45 -0.39 8.69
N LYS A 326 6.92 -1.22 7.78
CA LYS A 326 7.54 -1.55 6.50
C LYS A 326 7.10 -0.59 5.38
N SER A 327 5.96 0.08 5.53
CA SER A 327 5.49 1.12 4.62
C SER A 327 6.10 2.49 4.97
N THR A 328 6.05 3.45 4.04
CA THR A 328 6.32 4.86 4.40
C THR A 328 5.32 5.36 5.43
N THR A 329 5.73 6.39 6.17
CA THR A 329 4.88 7.09 7.13
C THR A 329 4.76 8.57 6.79
N ASP A 330 3.62 9.17 7.13
CA ASP A 330 3.44 10.62 7.03
C ASP A 330 4.18 11.38 8.15
N MET A 331 4.05 12.72 8.17
CA MET A 331 4.66 13.58 9.19
C MET A 331 4.10 13.36 10.61
N GLN A 332 3.02 12.59 10.76
CA GLN A 332 2.43 12.18 12.04
C GLN A 332 2.82 10.73 12.40
N ASN A 333 3.78 10.13 11.69
CA ASN A 333 4.22 8.73 11.82
C ASN A 333 3.11 7.70 11.53
N LYS A 334 2.09 8.07 10.77
CA LYS A 334 1.03 7.15 10.36
C LYS A 334 1.40 6.48 9.04
N PRO A 335 1.08 5.19 8.84
CA PRO A 335 1.38 4.51 7.59
C PRO A 335 0.63 5.16 6.42
N VAL A 336 1.32 5.37 5.30
CA VAL A 336 0.72 5.90 4.07
C VAL A 336 0.16 4.74 3.25
N ALA A 337 -1.11 4.80 2.89
CA ALA A 337 -1.73 3.88 1.95
C ALA A 337 -1.91 4.58 0.59
N SER A 338 -1.45 3.95 -0.49
CA SER A 338 -1.62 4.43 -1.87
C SER A 338 -2.61 3.59 -2.67
N THR A 339 -2.97 2.41 -2.16
CA THR A 339 -3.98 1.51 -2.73
C THR A 339 -4.66 0.71 -1.62
N ALA A 340 -5.64 -0.11 -1.96
CA ALA A 340 -6.20 -1.09 -1.04
C ALA A 340 -6.54 -2.40 -1.77
N TYR A 341 -6.25 -3.55 -1.14
CA TYR A 341 -6.50 -4.87 -1.70
C TYR A 341 -7.55 -5.64 -0.91
N SER A 342 -8.26 -6.52 -1.62
CA SER A 342 -9.07 -7.61 -1.09
C SER A 342 -8.76 -8.86 -1.90
N LEU A 343 -9.11 -10.03 -1.38
CA LEU A 343 -9.04 -11.25 -2.18
C LEU A 343 -10.08 -11.23 -3.30
N ASN A 344 -9.73 -11.83 -4.44
CA ASN A 344 -10.66 -11.99 -5.54
C ASN A 344 -11.54 -13.21 -5.32
N GLU A 345 -12.81 -12.97 -5.00
CA GLU A 345 -13.76 -14.01 -4.66
C GLU A 345 -14.55 -14.59 -5.87
N THR A 346 -14.25 -14.17 -7.10
CA THR A 346 -15.04 -14.64 -8.27
C THR A 346 -14.91 -16.13 -8.55
N THR A 347 -13.78 -16.75 -8.17
CA THR A 347 -13.53 -18.19 -8.41
C THR A 347 -13.40 -19.01 -7.13
N THR A 348 -12.90 -18.40 -6.06
CA THR A 348 -12.63 -19.05 -4.77
C THR A 348 -13.16 -18.14 -3.68
N GLN A 349 -14.09 -18.63 -2.87
CA GLN A 349 -14.56 -17.91 -1.69
C GLN A 349 -13.58 -18.14 -0.54
N TYR A 350 -13.32 -17.10 0.26
CA TYR A 350 -12.44 -17.16 1.42
C TYR A 350 -13.23 -16.91 2.71
N ASP A 351 -12.92 -17.66 3.77
CA ASP A 351 -13.48 -17.41 5.10
C ASP A 351 -12.78 -16.22 5.76
N TYR A 352 -11.47 -16.04 5.50
CA TYR A 352 -10.69 -14.87 5.91
C TYR A 352 -9.36 -14.77 5.17
N TRP A 353 -8.70 -13.63 5.37
CA TRP A 353 -7.29 -13.44 5.06
C TRP A 353 -6.61 -12.50 6.05
N GLU A 354 -5.29 -12.57 6.12
CA GLU A 354 -4.48 -11.73 7.00
C GLU A 354 -3.31 -11.13 6.24
N ALA A 355 -3.11 -9.83 6.40
CA ALA A 355 -1.93 -9.11 5.90
C ALA A 355 -1.01 -8.77 7.07
N CYS A 356 0.24 -9.24 7.03
CA CYS A 356 1.17 -9.10 8.15
C CYS A 356 2.39 -8.24 7.79
N ILE A 357 3.01 -7.64 8.81
CA ILE A 357 4.39 -7.16 8.75
C ILE A 357 5.25 -7.93 9.75
N VAL A 358 6.49 -8.21 9.37
CA VAL A 358 7.45 -8.98 10.18
C VAL A 358 8.29 -8.03 11.03
N PHE A 359 8.44 -8.35 12.32
CA PHE A 359 9.33 -7.65 13.24
C PHE A 359 10.29 -8.62 13.91
N GLN A 360 11.58 -8.32 13.88
CA GLN A 360 12.59 -9.00 14.68
C GLN A 360 13.68 -7.99 15.07
N ASN A 361 14.11 -8.01 16.32
CA ASN A 361 15.21 -7.16 16.76
C ASN A 361 15.98 -7.79 17.91
N ALA A 362 17.31 -7.64 17.91
CA ALA A 362 18.19 -8.18 18.95
C ALA A 362 17.98 -7.54 20.33
N ASN A 363 17.34 -6.37 20.39
CA ASN A 363 17.07 -5.60 21.60
C ASN A 363 15.58 -5.33 21.79
N ALA A 364 14.70 -6.17 21.23
CA ALA A 364 13.25 -5.97 21.26
C ALA A 364 12.67 -5.77 22.68
N SER A 365 13.29 -6.35 23.72
CA SER A 365 12.89 -6.17 25.12
C SER A 365 13.00 -4.72 25.61
N ARG A 366 13.79 -3.86 24.94
CA ARG A 366 13.86 -2.42 25.23
C ARG A 366 12.54 -1.70 24.88
N LEU A 367 11.75 -2.26 23.99
CA LEU A 367 10.36 -1.82 23.72
C LEU A 367 9.39 -2.34 24.77
N SER A 368 9.87 -2.89 25.89
CA SER A 368 9.04 -3.50 26.95
C SER A 368 9.56 -3.20 28.37
N THR A 369 10.53 -2.29 28.56
CA THR A 369 11.15 -2.03 29.87
C THR A 369 10.28 -1.20 30.84
N ASN A 370 10.31 -1.58 32.14
CA ASN A 370 9.66 -0.93 33.30
C ASN A 370 8.15 -1.17 33.53
N GLY A 371 7.66 -2.37 33.22
CA GLY A 371 6.35 -2.85 33.70
C GLY A 371 5.13 -2.28 32.98
N SER A 372 5.37 -1.56 31.87
CA SER A 372 4.41 -0.95 30.93
C SER A 372 5.29 -0.40 29.78
N ILE A 373 5.11 -0.66 28.48
CA ILE A 373 4.09 -1.35 27.71
C ILE A 373 4.77 -1.89 26.42
N GLY A 374 4.43 -3.10 25.97
CA GLY A 374 4.96 -3.69 24.73
C GLY A 374 4.32 -3.07 23.48
N ALA A 375 4.07 -3.85 22.42
CA ALA A 375 3.24 -3.34 21.31
C ALA A 375 1.84 -3.00 21.85
N THR A 376 1.39 -1.76 21.70
CA THR A 376 0.11 -1.27 22.23
C THR A 376 -1.04 -1.39 21.27
N GLY A 377 -0.76 -1.29 19.98
CA GLY A 377 -1.78 -1.28 18.95
C GLY A 377 -1.17 -1.17 17.57
N MET A 378 -2.05 -1.05 16.59
CA MET A 378 -1.66 -0.94 15.20
C MET A 378 -2.47 0.15 14.50
N TYR A 379 -1.78 0.91 13.66
CA TYR A 379 -2.35 1.79 12.67
C TYR A 379 -2.51 1.04 11.36
N PHE A 380 -3.64 1.22 10.67
CA PHE A 380 -3.93 0.62 9.37
C PHE A 380 -4.97 1.47 8.64
N SER A 381 -5.30 1.13 7.41
CA SER A 381 -6.42 1.75 6.69
C SER A 381 -7.28 0.69 6.00
N ALA A 382 -8.54 1.02 5.76
CA ALA A 382 -9.49 0.15 5.09
C ALA A 382 -10.44 0.95 4.19
N ARG A 383 -11.02 0.28 3.18
CA ARG A 383 -12.00 0.86 2.24
C ARG A 383 -13.17 -0.10 1.99
N PRO A 384 -14.37 0.40 1.65
CA PRO A 384 -15.47 -0.47 1.21
C PRO A 384 -15.22 -0.99 -0.19
N ILE A 385 -15.70 -2.19 -0.51
CA ILE A 385 -15.72 -2.71 -1.88
C ILE A 385 -16.85 -2.07 -2.69
N ASN A 386 -18.07 -1.99 -2.14
CA ASN A 386 -19.27 -1.58 -2.90
C ASN A 386 -19.95 -0.29 -2.45
N SER A 387 -19.75 0.17 -1.19
CA SER A 387 -20.08 1.52 -0.65
C SER A 387 -20.38 1.53 0.85
N VAL A 388 -20.43 0.38 1.54
CA VAL A 388 -20.78 0.31 2.97
C VAL A 388 -19.69 -0.46 3.73
N MET A 389 -19.19 0.14 4.82
CA MET A 389 -18.31 -0.51 5.80
C MET A 389 -18.96 -0.55 7.18
N SER A 390 -20.12 0.09 7.33
CA SER A 390 -20.80 0.20 8.62
C SER A 390 -21.13 -1.20 9.14
N PHE A 391 -20.86 -1.44 10.43
CA PHE A 391 -21.05 -2.72 11.10
C PHE A 391 -20.04 -3.82 10.77
N GLU A 392 -19.10 -3.57 9.86
CA GLU A 392 -17.98 -4.47 9.63
C GLU A 392 -16.97 -4.41 10.78
N VAL A 393 -16.16 -5.47 10.88
CA VAL A 393 -15.14 -5.64 11.92
C VAL A 393 -13.83 -6.05 11.27
N LEU A 394 -12.74 -5.42 11.70
CA LEU A 394 -11.38 -5.91 11.50
C LEU A 394 -10.76 -6.29 12.83
N GLU A 395 -9.86 -7.25 12.82
CA GLU A 395 -9.08 -7.66 13.97
C GLU A 395 -7.60 -7.41 13.69
N ILE A 396 -6.88 -6.88 14.66
CA ILE A 396 -5.42 -6.89 14.65
C ILE A 396 -4.94 -8.08 15.45
N ARG A 397 -3.87 -8.74 14.99
CA ARG A 397 -3.28 -9.90 15.67
C ARG A 397 -1.77 -9.77 15.76
N ALA A 398 -1.21 -10.26 16.85
CA ALA A 398 0.22 -10.40 17.03
C ALA A 398 0.56 -11.87 17.27
N TYR A 399 1.51 -12.40 16.51
CA TYR A 399 2.02 -13.77 16.65
C TYR A 399 3.50 -13.77 17.01
N GLU A 400 3.91 -14.60 17.97
CA GLU A 400 5.30 -15.03 18.10
C GLU A 400 5.55 -16.12 17.05
N TRP A 401 6.48 -15.86 16.12
CA TRP A 401 6.86 -16.77 15.06
C TRP A 401 8.06 -17.62 15.49
N ASN A 402 7.77 -18.87 15.83
CA ASN A 402 8.71 -19.80 16.48
C ASN A 402 9.38 -20.79 15.53
N ASP A 403 9.07 -20.75 14.23
CA ASP A 403 9.82 -21.49 13.23
C ASP A 403 11.30 -21.06 13.24
N VAL A 404 12.20 -22.04 13.22
CA VAL A 404 13.64 -21.81 13.27
C VAL A 404 14.19 -21.83 11.85
N PHE A 405 14.49 -20.64 11.33
CA PHE A 405 15.09 -20.45 10.01
C PHE A 405 16.08 -19.29 10.03
N VAL A 406 17.07 -19.35 9.15
CA VAL A 406 18.10 -18.30 9.03
C VAL A 406 17.58 -17.12 8.21
N ASP A 407 17.07 -17.39 7.02
CA ASP A 407 16.71 -16.39 6.03
C ASP A 407 15.65 -16.90 5.04
N VAL A 408 15.28 -16.08 4.05
CA VAL A 408 14.25 -16.41 3.04
C VAL A 408 14.57 -17.58 2.12
N ASN A 409 15.83 -17.99 2.03
CA ASN A 409 16.28 -19.14 1.22
C ASN A 409 16.31 -20.44 2.03
N ASP A 410 16.05 -20.38 3.34
CA ASP A 410 16.00 -21.55 4.21
C ASP A 410 14.71 -22.35 3.96
N ALA A 411 14.86 -23.64 3.66
CA ALA A 411 13.73 -24.55 3.45
C ALA A 411 12.87 -24.75 4.73
N ASN A 412 13.39 -24.38 5.91
CA ASN A 412 12.66 -24.41 7.18
C ASN A 412 11.85 -23.14 7.43
N LEU A 413 11.88 -22.15 6.53
CA LEU A 413 10.95 -21.04 6.59
C LEU A 413 9.54 -21.56 6.31
N THR A 414 8.82 -21.84 7.39
CA THR A 414 7.42 -22.24 7.38
C THR A 414 6.61 -21.37 8.35
N PHE A 415 5.29 -21.50 8.31
CA PHE A 415 4.36 -20.83 9.23
C PHE A 415 3.68 -21.86 10.14
N ASN A 416 4.42 -22.92 10.51
CA ASN A 416 3.88 -24.06 11.24
C ASN A 416 3.84 -23.82 12.77
N SER A 417 4.61 -22.85 13.26
CA SER A 417 4.75 -22.58 14.69
C SER A 417 4.48 -21.11 15.01
N LEU A 418 3.23 -20.69 14.81
CA LEU A 418 2.73 -19.36 15.21
C LEU A 418 1.98 -19.46 16.53
N ASN A 419 2.35 -18.63 17.51
CA ASN A 419 1.62 -18.50 18.77
C ASN A 419 1.02 -17.09 18.87
N GLN A 420 -0.31 -16.98 18.88
CA GLN A 420 -0.98 -15.69 19.04
C GLN A 420 -0.75 -15.16 20.46
N VAL A 421 -0.20 -13.95 20.56
CA VAL A 421 0.19 -13.30 21.82
C VAL A 421 -0.55 -11.99 22.07
N GLY A 422 -1.33 -11.51 21.09
CA GLY A 422 -2.23 -10.38 21.27
C GLY A 422 -3.25 -10.27 20.13
N ASP A 423 -4.37 -9.65 20.44
CA ASP A 423 -5.43 -9.31 19.50
C ASP A 423 -6.15 -8.03 19.92
N GLY A 424 -6.90 -7.43 19.00
CA GLY A 424 -7.72 -6.26 19.24
C GLY A 424 -8.71 -6.04 18.09
N LEU A 425 -9.91 -5.54 18.40
CA LEU A 425 -10.98 -5.40 17.41
C LEU A 425 -11.23 -3.94 17.07
N TYR A 426 -11.41 -3.66 15.78
CA TYR A 426 -11.89 -2.37 15.29
C TYR A 426 -13.28 -2.54 14.65
N PHE A 427 -14.25 -1.82 15.18
CA PHE A 427 -15.61 -1.78 14.65
C PHE A 427 -15.83 -0.51 13.84
N PHE A 428 -16.35 -0.63 12.63
CA PHE A 428 -16.62 0.51 11.76
C PHE A 428 -17.98 1.16 12.11
N PRO A 429 -18.00 2.35 12.74
CA PRO A 429 -19.24 2.98 13.20
C PRO A 429 -20.03 3.67 12.07
N GLY A 430 -19.44 3.77 10.88
CA GLY A 430 -19.96 4.44 9.70
C GLY A 430 -19.06 4.15 8.50
N ASN A 431 -19.28 4.86 7.39
CA ASN A 431 -18.37 4.84 6.26
C ASN A 431 -17.33 5.95 6.47
N PRO A 432 -16.09 5.66 6.93
CA PRO A 432 -15.04 6.66 6.92
C PRO A 432 -14.74 7.11 5.48
N ASP A 433 -14.15 8.30 5.34
CA ASP A 433 -13.64 8.74 4.05
C ASP A 433 -12.51 7.78 3.60
N SER A 434 -12.33 7.64 2.29
CA SER A 434 -11.50 6.60 1.70
C SER A 434 -9.99 6.79 2.02
N LEU A 435 -9.35 5.83 2.71
CA LEU A 435 -7.93 5.80 3.19
C LEU A 435 -7.61 6.57 4.47
N ASP A 436 -8.61 6.94 5.28
CA ASP A 436 -8.27 7.42 6.61
C ASP A 436 -7.51 6.35 7.40
N VAL A 437 -6.41 6.78 8.04
CA VAL A 437 -5.64 5.91 8.92
C VAL A 437 -6.41 5.74 10.23
N LEU A 438 -6.75 4.49 10.50
CA LEU A 438 -7.42 4.00 11.68
C LEU A 438 -6.39 3.53 12.70
N TYR A 439 -6.82 3.43 13.95
CA TYR A 439 -6.04 2.88 15.04
C TYR A 439 -6.91 1.93 15.84
N THR A 440 -6.34 0.78 16.21
CA THR A 440 -6.91 -0.05 17.26
C THR A 440 -5.82 -0.53 18.21
N ALA A 441 -6.16 -0.59 19.49
CA ALA A 441 -5.27 -1.09 20.53
C ALA A 441 -5.40 -2.61 20.65
N PHE A 442 -4.33 -3.28 21.08
CA PHE A 442 -4.42 -4.64 21.57
C PHE A 442 -5.17 -4.66 22.91
N ASP A 443 -5.97 -5.70 23.14
CA ASP A 443 -6.69 -5.94 24.40
C ASP A 443 -5.75 -5.98 25.60
N SER A 444 -4.53 -6.45 25.37
CA SER A 444 -3.41 -6.32 26.29
C SER A 444 -2.11 -6.11 25.52
N PRO A 445 -1.23 -5.24 26.00
CA PRO A 445 0.02 -4.98 25.32
C PRO A 445 0.92 -6.20 25.14
N VAL A 446 1.48 -6.36 23.94
CA VAL A 446 2.27 -7.53 23.56
C VAL A 446 3.72 -7.33 23.98
N THR A 447 4.16 -8.06 25.01
CA THR A 447 5.55 -8.01 25.49
C THR A 447 6.50 -8.66 24.49
N LEU A 448 7.61 -7.98 24.18
CA LEU A 448 8.59 -8.47 23.23
C LEU A 448 9.84 -9.03 23.91
N VAL A 449 10.40 -10.06 23.28
CA VAL A 449 11.62 -10.76 23.70
C VAL A 449 12.70 -10.56 22.65
N ASP A 450 13.93 -10.32 23.11
CA ASP A 450 15.10 -10.16 22.26
C ASP A 450 15.28 -11.34 21.29
N ASN A 451 15.63 -11.02 20.03
CA ASN A 451 15.91 -11.96 18.95
C ASN A 451 14.73 -12.85 18.52
N LYS A 452 13.54 -12.68 19.10
CA LYS A 452 12.32 -13.34 18.64
C LYS A 452 11.72 -12.60 17.44
N ARG A 453 11.10 -13.38 16.55
CA ARG A 453 10.40 -12.88 15.38
C ARG A 453 8.90 -12.84 15.68
N TYR A 454 8.26 -11.76 15.26
CA TYR A 454 6.84 -11.51 15.44
C TYR A 454 6.19 -11.18 14.10
N LEU A 455 4.92 -11.57 13.96
CA LEU A 455 4.03 -11.10 12.90
C LEU A 455 3.00 -10.18 13.53
N PHE A 456 2.83 -9.00 12.97
CA PHE A 456 1.74 -8.08 13.31
C PHE A 456 0.81 -7.99 12.11
N CYS A 457 -0.42 -8.47 12.27
CA CYS A 457 -1.33 -8.77 11.18
C CYS A 457 -2.64 -8.00 11.30
N ILE A 458 -3.21 -7.63 10.16
CA ILE A 458 -4.60 -7.21 10.02
C ILE A 458 -5.38 -8.41 9.50
N PHE A 459 -6.23 -8.99 10.35
CA PHE A 459 -7.15 -10.06 10.01
C PHE A 459 -8.47 -9.48 9.50
N ASN A 460 -8.89 -9.98 8.34
CA ASN A 460 -10.12 -9.59 7.68
C ASN A 460 -10.93 -10.82 7.27
N ALA A 461 -12.11 -10.95 7.87
CA ALA A 461 -13.12 -11.94 7.51
C ALA A 461 -14.34 -11.29 6.83
N SER A 462 -14.23 -10.02 6.44
CA SER A 462 -15.30 -9.28 5.77
C SER A 462 -15.10 -9.28 4.26
N ASP A 463 -16.15 -9.66 3.54
CA ASP A 463 -16.24 -9.62 2.07
C ASP A 463 -16.52 -8.20 1.55
N GLU A 464 -16.68 -7.22 2.45
CA GLU A 464 -17.01 -5.82 2.10
C GLU A 464 -15.82 -4.87 2.30
N LEU A 465 -14.70 -5.36 2.85
CA LEU A 465 -13.54 -4.56 3.21
C LEU A 465 -12.30 -4.85 2.36
N ARG A 466 -11.63 -3.78 1.91
CA ARG A 466 -10.26 -3.79 1.39
C ARG A 466 -9.30 -3.26 2.46
N ILE A 467 -8.11 -3.83 2.58
CA ILE A 467 -7.04 -3.37 3.48
C ILE A 467 -6.08 -2.47 2.70
N GLY A 468 -5.63 -1.37 3.30
CA GLY A 468 -4.69 -0.44 2.67
C GLY A 468 -3.29 -1.01 2.47
N TYR A 469 -2.70 -0.70 1.32
CA TYR A 469 -1.34 -1.07 0.92
C TYR A 469 -0.57 0.15 0.40
N ASN A 470 0.75 0.07 0.49
CA ASN A 470 1.70 1.06 0.02
C ASN A 470 2.47 0.52 -1.18
N THR A 471 2.31 1.19 -2.31
CA THR A 471 2.98 0.93 -3.61
C THR A 471 4.07 1.96 -3.90
N LEU A 472 4.35 2.86 -2.95
CA LEU A 472 5.39 3.88 -3.10
C LEU A 472 6.79 3.30 -2.81
N VAL A 473 6.84 2.09 -2.27
CA VAL A 473 8.05 1.38 -1.82
C VAL A 473 8.18 0.06 -2.56
N ASP A 474 9.42 -0.37 -2.80
CA ASP A 474 9.68 -1.64 -3.47
C ASP A 474 10.88 -2.36 -2.84
N TYR A 475 10.60 -3.45 -2.14
CA TYR A 475 11.60 -4.26 -1.44
C TYR A 475 12.35 -5.25 -2.36
N THR A 476 12.16 -5.21 -3.68
CA THR A 476 12.75 -6.17 -4.64
C THR A 476 14.28 -6.23 -4.60
N ALA A 477 14.99 -5.10 -4.60
CA ALA A 477 16.44 -5.11 -4.39
C ALA A 477 16.79 -5.38 -2.92
N THR A 478 15.98 -4.86 -1.99
CA THR A 478 16.21 -4.91 -0.54
C THR A 478 16.19 -6.34 0.02
N ILE A 479 15.28 -7.19 -0.45
CA ILE A 479 15.14 -8.57 0.02
C ILE A 479 16.42 -9.38 -0.23
N ASN A 480 17.12 -9.12 -1.33
CA ASN A 480 18.38 -9.78 -1.67
C ASN A 480 19.55 -9.36 -0.78
N ASN A 481 19.42 -8.22 -0.09
CA ASN A 481 20.44 -7.73 0.83
C ASN A 481 20.23 -8.27 2.26
N TYR A 482 19.02 -8.08 2.82
CA TYR A 482 18.73 -8.48 4.20
C TYR A 482 18.32 -9.95 4.34
N LEU A 483 17.77 -10.54 3.27
CA LEU A 483 17.28 -11.92 3.22
C LEU A 483 16.26 -12.25 4.34
N GLN A 484 15.47 -11.26 4.77
CA GLN A 484 14.44 -11.43 5.81
C GLN A 484 13.03 -11.27 5.24
N PRO A 485 12.05 -12.08 5.68
CA PRO A 485 10.65 -11.89 5.28
C PRO A 485 10.15 -10.48 5.62
N ILE A 486 9.36 -9.88 4.72
CA ILE A 486 8.88 -8.50 4.87
C ILE A 486 7.42 -8.46 5.30
N SER A 487 6.52 -8.98 4.46
CA SER A 487 5.07 -8.87 4.66
C SER A 487 4.30 -10.10 4.16
N PRO A 488 4.32 -11.21 4.90
CA PRO A 488 3.55 -12.41 4.56
C PRO A 488 2.05 -12.16 4.56
N VAL A 489 1.32 -12.95 3.77
CA VAL A 489 -0.15 -12.99 3.75
C VAL A 489 -0.63 -14.40 4.05
N ASN A 490 -1.66 -14.54 4.87
CA ASN A 490 -2.38 -15.79 5.08
C ASN A 490 -3.75 -15.72 4.42
N THR A 491 -4.22 -16.83 3.86
CA THR A 491 -5.61 -16.96 3.38
C THR A 491 -6.22 -18.28 3.83
N LEU A 492 -7.52 -18.24 4.15
CA LEU A 492 -8.30 -19.45 4.39
C LEU A 492 -9.42 -19.54 3.34
N PRO A 493 -9.30 -20.41 2.33
CA PRO A 493 -10.41 -20.71 1.42
C PRO A 493 -11.57 -21.34 2.19
N ALA A 494 -12.81 -21.07 1.78
CA ALA A 494 -14.01 -21.60 2.43
C ALA A 494 -14.00 -23.14 2.50
N GLY A 495 -14.01 -23.68 3.72
CA GLY A 495 -13.92 -25.13 3.96
C GLY A 495 -12.55 -25.75 3.69
N GLY A 496 -11.50 -24.92 3.53
CA GLY A 496 -10.12 -25.31 3.29
C GLY A 496 -9.25 -25.28 4.56
N SER A 497 -7.96 -25.02 4.36
CA SER A 497 -6.96 -24.84 5.42
C SER A 497 -6.12 -23.60 5.14
N ASP A 498 -5.52 -23.03 6.19
CA ASP A 498 -4.61 -21.89 6.07
C ASP A 498 -3.53 -22.12 5.02
N THR A 499 -3.32 -21.09 4.20
CA THR A 499 -2.27 -21.05 3.18
C THR A 499 -1.50 -19.75 3.33
N TRP A 500 -0.22 -19.88 3.72
CA TRP A 500 0.69 -18.76 3.88
C TRP A 500 1.51 -18.49 2.62
N TYR A 501 1.51 -17.24 2.19
CA TYR A 501 2.32 -16.70 1.12
C TYR A 501 3.42 -15.84 1.76
N ARG A 502 4.66 -16.36 1.77
CA ARG A 502 5.82 -15.69 2.37
C ARG A 502 6.00 -14.26 1.86
N ASP A 503 5.83 -14.07 0.56
CA ASP A 503 6.09 -12.80 -0.13
C ASP A 503 4.85 -11.91 -0.24
N GLY A 504 3.72 -12.31 0.37
CA GLY A 504 2.48 -11.56 0.32
C GLY A 504 1.98 -11.36 -1.12
N PHE A 505 1.65 -10.11 -1.46
CA PHE A 505 1.26 -9.71 -2.82
C PHE A 505 2.44 -9.23 -3.68
N GLY A 506 3.67 -9.59 -3.31
CA GLY A 506 4.90 -9.12 -3.94
C GLY A 506 5.70 -8.21 -3.01
N TRP A 507 6.93 -7.88 -3.43
CA TRP A 507 7.82 -7.01 -2.67
C TRP A 507 7.60 -5.52 -2.96
N ASP A 508 6.88 -5.21 -4.03
CA ASP A 508 6.43 -3.89 -4.49
C ASP A 508 5.10 -3.45 -3.84
N ASN A 509 4.48 -4.34 -3.04
CA ASN A 509 3.19 -4.11 -2.39
C ASN A 509 3.27 -4.48 -0.90
N VAL A 510 3.46 -3.48 -0.04
CA VAL A 510 3.58 -3.70 1.41
C VAL A 510 2.30 -3.23 2.11
N PRO A 511 1.77 -3.98 3.10
CA PRO A 511 0.64 -3.51 3.91
C PRO A 511 0.94 -2.14 4.51
N ALA A 512 0.02 -1.18 4.33
CA ALA A 512 0.12 0.15 4.91
C ALA A 512 -0.28 0.08 6.39
N THR A 513 0.56 -0.57 7.18
CA THR A 513 0.33 -0.88 8.58
C THR A 513 1.55 -0.49 9.40
N ALA A 514 1.31 0.06 10.59
CA ALA A 514 2.36 0.41 11.52
C ALA A 514 2.01 -0.06 12.93
N VAL A 515 3.01 -0.56 13.66
CA VAL A 515 2.86 -1.02 15.05
C VAL A 515 3.29 0.11 15.96
N GLU A 516 2.44 0.39 16.94
CA GLU A 516 2.73 1.36 17.98
C GLU A 516 3.31 0.67 19.23
N PHE A 517 4.33 1.30 19.77
CA PHE A 517 4.92 1.00 21.07
C PHE A 517 4.74 2.24 21.94
N ASP A 518 3.88 2.17 22.96
CA ASP A 518 3.83 3.19 24.01
C ASP A 518 4.96 2.93 25.00
N ILE A 519 5.87 3.90 25.11
CA ILE A 519 7.10 3.75 25.88
C ILE A 519 7.15 4.80 27.02
N ASN A 520 6.00 5.29 27.47
CA ASN A 520 5.93 6.30 28.53
C ASN A 520 6.69 5.89 29.81
N THR A 521 7.83 6.53 30.04
CA THR A 521 8.60 6.47 31.31
C THR A 521 8.07 7.43 32.38
N SER A 522 6.90 8.04 32.16
CA SER A 522 6.38 9.09 33.02
C SER A 522 4.90 8.88 33.26
N VAL A 523 4.52 8.73 34.53
CA VAL A 523 3.13 8.84 34.97
C VAL A 523 2.70 10.30 34.76
N THR A 524 2.22 10.61 33.57
CA THR A 524 1.33 11.74 33.35
C THR A 524 0.00 11.15 32.92
N ASN A 525 -0.98 11.28 33.81
CA ASN A 525 -2.39 11.04 33.54
C ASN A 525 -2.89 12.02 32.48
N ASP A 526 -2.41 11.89 31.25
CA ASP A 526 -3.17 12.38 30.12
C ASP A 526 -4.34 11.42 30.00
N ILE A 527 -5.51 11.98 30.27
CA ILE A 527 -6.80 11.34 30.11
C ILE A 527 -6.90 11.00 28.62
N ILE A 528 -6.43 9.81 28.28
CA ILE A 528 -6.85 9.11 27.07
C ILE A 528 -8.37 9.02 27.23
N ASN A 529 -9.12 9.64 26.33
CA ASN A 529 -10.56 9.50 26.29
C ASN A 529 -10.87 8.01 26.15
N GLU A 530 -11.18 7.39 27.29
CA GLU A 530 -11.45 5.98 27.45
C GLU A 530 -12.62 5.61 26.52
N THR A 531 -12.34 4.70 25.59
CA THR A 531 -13.24 3.82 24.82
C THR A 531 -14.75 4.05 24.92
N ALA A 532 -15.40 4.21 23.77
CA ALA A 532 -16.85 4.18 23.67
C ALA A 532 -17.39 2.87 24.27
N ILE A 533 -18.36 2.96 25.17
CA ILE A 533 -19.02 1.81 25.79
C ILE A 533 -19.88 1.10 24.74
N VAL A 534 -19.45 -0.11 24.35
CA VAL A 534 -20.18 -0.96 23.40
C VAL A 534 -20.90 -2.07 24.16
N PRO A 535 -22.22 -1.98 24.37
CA PRO A 535 -22.97 -2.99 25.09
C PRO A 535 -23.30 -4.21 24.19
N TYR A 536 -23.42 -5.40 24.79
CA TYR A 536 -23.73 -6.64 24.06
C TYR A 536 -24.69 -7.56 24.84
N PRO A 537 -25.54 -8.35 24.15
CA PRO A 537 -25.80 -8.31 22.70
C PRO A 537 -26.57 -7.05 22.30
N ASN A 538 -26.31 -6.51 21.11
CA ASN A 538 -27.08 -5.41 20.52
C ASN A 538 -27.48 -5.79 19.08
N PRO A 539 -28.76 -6.11 18.80
CA PRO A 539 -29.94 -5.93 19.66
C PRO A 539 -30.03 -6.87 20.86
N ALA A 540 -30.49 -6.37 22.01
CA ALA A 540 -30.74 -7.17 23.22
C ALA A 540 -32.18 -7.69 23.28
N ILE A 541 -32.35 -8.94 23.74
CA ILE A 541 -33.67 -9.56 23.91
C ILE A 541 -34.16 -9.42 25.35
N ASN A 542 -33.44 -10.00 26.30
CA ASN A 542 -33.81 -9.97 27.72
C ASN A 542 -32.81 -9.19 28.57
N MET A 543 -31.53 -9.30 28.25
CA MET A 543 -30.43 -8.75 29.03
C MET A 543 -29.46 -8.04 28.10
N LEU A 544 -29.00 -6.86 28.52
CA LEU A 544 -27.95 -6.10 27.90
C LEU A 544 -26.76 -6.04 28.87
N ASN A 545 -25.59 -6.53 28.44
CA ASN A 545 -24.36 -6.42 29.22
C ASN A 545 -23.60 -5.18 28.76
N VAL A 546 -23.17 -4.38 29.72
CA VAL A 546 -22.46 -3.13 29.46
C VAL A 546 -21.06 -3.24 30.08
N PRO A 547 -20.00 -3.25 29.26
CA PRO A 547 -18.64 -3.12 29.77
C PRO A 547 -18.51 -1.77 30.47
N VAL A 548 -18.13 -1.78 31.76
CA VAL A 548 -17.91 -0.54 32.52
C VAL A 548 -16.42 -0.24 32.53
N ARG A 549 -16.07 1.05 32.45
CA ARG A 549 -14.70 1.57 32.53
C ARG A 549 -13.92 1.00 33.72
N LYS A 550 -12.62 0.78 33.54
CA LYS A 550 -11.79 0.09 34.53
C LYS A 550 -11.58 1.00 35.74
N GLY A 551 -11.97 0.55 36.93
CA GLY A 551 -11.78 1.29 38.19
C GLY A 551 -13.04 1.95 38.74
N VAL A 552 -14.13 2.00 37.98
CA VAL A 552 -15.44 2.45 38.49
C VAL A 552 -16.09 1.34 39.30
N LYS A 553 -16.37 1.60 40.59
CA LYS A 553 -16.99 0.65 41.53
C LYS A 553 -18.13 1.31 42.30
N GLY A 554 -19.13 0.53 42.69
CA GLY A 554 -20.22 0.99 43.56
C GLY A 554 -21.56 1.12 42.83
N ALA A 555 -22.43 1.99 43.35
CA ALA A 555 -23.77 2.17 42.82
C ALA A 555 -23.74 2.86 41.45
N VAL A 556 -24.60 2.41 40.54
CA VAL A 556 -24.82 3.01 39.23
C VAL A 556 -26.33 3.16 39.01
N THR A 557 -26.74 4.35 38.58
CA THR A 557 -28.11 4.62 38.15
C THR A 557 -28.17 4.47 36.65
N VAL A 558 -29.07 3.63 36.17
CA VAL A 558 -29.34 3.38 34.75
C VAL A 558 -30.64 4.08 34.40
N GLU A 559 -30.61 4.96 33.40
CA GLU A 559 -31.80 5.54 32.79
C GLU A 559 -31.83 5.20 31.31
N VAL A 560 -32.95 4.65 30.84
CA VAL A 560 -33.17 4.32 29.43
C VAL A 560 -34.21 5.28 28.88
N LEU A 561 -33.87 5.97 27.80
CA LEU A 561 -34.71 6.97 27.15
C LEU A 561 -35.10 6.48 25.75
N ASP A 562 -36.35 6.72 25.36
CA ASP A 562 -36.74 6.60 23.96
C ASP A 562 -36.15 7.76 23.13
N LEU A 563 -36.27 7.69 21.80
CA LEU A 563 -35.75 8.71 20.88
C LEU A 563 -36.43 10.09 21.03
N THR A 564 -37.51 10.19 21.81
CA THR A 564 -38.16 11.47 22.16
C THR A 564 -37.62 12.07 23.46
N GLY A 565 -36.69 11.38 24.13
CA GLY A 565 -36.09 11.80 25.39
C GLY A 565 -36.95 11.48 26.62
N LYS A 566 -37.97 10.63 26.47
CA LYS A 566 -38.79 10.17 27.60
C LYS A 566 -38.13 8.95 28.24
N VAL A 567 -37.97 8.98 29.56
CA VAL A 567 -37.46 7.85 30.35
C VAL A 567 -38.48 6.70 30.31
N VAL A 568 -38.05 5.54 29.80
CA VAL A 568 -38.85 4.30 29.69
C VAL A 568 -38.46 3.25 30.72
N LEU A 569 -37.24 3.29 31.24
CA LEU A 569 -36.76 2.46 32.35
C LEU A 569 -35.80 3.29 33.21
N SER A 570 -35.89 3.16 34.52
CA SER A 570 -34.91 3.70 35.46
C SER A 570 -34.70 2.72 36.60
N GLU A 571 -33.45 2.31 36.82
CA GLU A 571 -33.10 1.36 37.86
C GLU A 571 -31.75 1.70 38.51
N ASN A 572 -31.59 1.32 39.77
CA ASN A 572 -30.33 1.41 40.48
C ASN A 572 -29.69 0.02 40.54
N ASN A 573 -28.45 -0.08 40.09
CA ASN A 573 -27.65 -1.29 40.12
C ASN A 573 -26.37 -1.08 40.93
N THR A 574 -25.65 -2.16 41.19
CA THR A 574 -24.31 -2.13 41.79
C THR A 574 -23.34 -2.84 40.86
N ILE A 575 -22.20 -2.19 40.59
CA ILE A 575 -21.14 -2.77 39.77
C ILE A 575 -20.38 -3.80 40.60
N GLY A 576 -20.47 -5.07 40.19
CA GLY A 576 -19.72 -6.20 40.77
C GLY A 576 -18.45 -6.53 39.98
N GLU A 577 -17.95 -7.76 40.12
CA GLU A 577 -16.89 -8.29 39.25
C GLU A 577 -17.52 -8.79 37.94
N GLY A 578 -17.53 -7.94 36.90
CA GLY A 578 -18.06 -8.26 35.57
C GLY A 578 -18.84 -7.11 34.92
N PRO A 579 -19.35 -7.28 33.69
CA PRO A 579 -20.11 -6.25 33.00
C PRO A 579 -21.42 -5.96 33.74
N LEU A 580 -21.86 -4.69 33.68
CA LEU A 580 -23.15 -4.28 34.23
C LEU A 580 -24.27 -4.93 33.43
N LYS A 581 -25.19 -5.60 34.12
CA LYS A 581 -26.30 -6.34 33.50
C LYS A 581 -27.59 -5.54 33.65
N ILE A 582 -28.18 -5.14 32.52
CA ILE A 582 -29.43 -4.37 32.47
C ILE A 582 -30.52 -5.26 31.89
N ASN A 583 -31.65 -5.38 32.60
CA ASN A 583 -32.80 -6.15 32.12
C ASN A 583 -33.69 -5.27 31.23
N VAL A 584 -33.74 -5.61 29.94
CA VAL A 584 -34.52 -4.86 28.94
C VAL A 584 -35.81 -5.57 28.52
N ALA A 585 -36.15 -6.70 29.15
CA ALA A 585 -37.32 -7.52 28.76
C ALA A 585 -38.68 -6.80 28.92
N SER A 586 -38.74 -5.72 29.71
CA SER A 586 -39.93 -4.90 29.91
C SER A 586 -40.09 -3.77 28.91
N ILE A 587 -39.06 -3.51 28.08
CA ILE A 587 -39.01 -2.45 27.08
C ILE A 587 -39.52 -3.00 25.74
N ALA A 588 -40.25 -2.18 24.97
CA ALA A 588 -40.73 -2.56 23.64
C ALA A 588 -39.60 -2.61 22.60
N ASN A 589 -39.86 -3.21 21.43
CA ASN A 589 -38.86 -3.26 20.36
C ASN A 589 -38.56 -1.84 19.85
N GLY A 590 -37.29 -1.48 19.73
CA GLY A 590 -36.88 -0.15 19.29
C GLY A 590 -35.44 0.21 19.67
N ALA A 591 -35.00 1.39 19.24
CA ALA A 591 -33.70 1.96 19.60
C ALA A 591 -33.85 2.90 20.81
N TYR A 592 -32.92 2.79 21.75
CA TYR A 592 -32.94 3.51 23.02
C TYR A 592 -31.58 4.13 23.34
N LEU A 593 -31.62 5.22 24.10
CA LEU A 593 -30.44 5.86 24.68
C LEU A 593 -30.31 5.43 26.14
N PHE A 594 -29.15 4.92 26.53
CA PHE A 594 -28.86 4.49 27.89
C PHE A 594 -27.90 5.50 28.52
N ASN A 595 -28.31 6.05 29.65
CA ASN A 595 -27.51 6.94 30.48
C ASN A 595 -27.14 6.22 31.78
N LEU A 596 -25.85 6.10 32.05
CA LEU A 596 -25.31 5.60 33.30
C LEU A 596 -24.80 6.77 34.12
N THR A 597 -25.19 6.86 35.39
CA THR A 597 -24.60 7.80 36.36
C THR A 597 -23.97 7.01 37.49
N PHE A 598 -22.67 7.17 37.68
CA PHE A 598 -21.90 6.41 38.67
C PHE A 598 -21.82 7.15 40.01
N ALA A 599 -21.46 6.43 41.07
CA ALA A 599 -21.34 6.97 42.42
C ALA A 599 -20.31 8.11 42.57
N ASP A 600 -19.31 8.17 41.68
CA ASP A 600 -18.32 9.26 41.62
C ASP A 600 -18.83 10.51 40.87
N GLY A 601 -20.07 10.47 40.37
CA GLY A 601 -20.71 11.55 39.62
C GLY A 601 -20.39 11.55 38.11
N SER A 602 -19.53 10.65 37.63
CA SER A 602 -19.28 10.50 36.19
C SER A 602 -20.49 9.90 35.47
N LYS A 603 -20.58 10.16 34.16
CA LYS A 603 -21.70 9.72 33.33
C LYS A 603 -21.22 9.13 32.03
N ASP A 604 -21.83 8.01 31.66
CA ASP A 604 -21.62 7.36 30.38
C ASP A 604 -22.93 7.27 29.60
N THR A 605 -22.86 7.34 28.28
CA THR A 605 -24.04 7.32 27.42
C THR A 605 -23.77 6.50 26.16
N PHE A 606 -24.70 5.62 25.81
CA PHE A 606 -24.60 4.77 24.62
C PHE A 606 -25.98 4.45 24.04
N LYS A 607 -26.02 4.02 22.77
CA LYS A 607 -27.24 3.61 22.08
C LYS A 607 -27.30 2.08 21.98
N ALA A 608 -28.47 1.50 22.24
CA ALA A 608 -28.70 0.08 22.00
C ALA A 608 -30.13 -0.19 21.51
N SER A 609 -30.28 -1.23 20.70
CA SER A 609 -31.56 -1.70 20.21
C SER A 609 -32.09 -2.82 21.10
N VAL A 610 -33.38 -2.82 21.38
CA VAL A 610 -34.09 -3.90 22.07
C VAL A 610 -34.96 -4.62 21.03
N ASN A 611 -34.88 -5.94 20.98
CA ASN A 611 -35.66 -6.77 20.08
C ASN A 611 -36.22 -7.97 20.84
N ARG A 612 -37.52 -7.98 21.06
CA ARG A 612 -38.23 -9.01 21.82
C ARG A 612 -38.68 -10.17 20.94
#